data_AF-A0A6P0P2M0-F1
#
_entry.id   AF-A0A6P0P2M0-F1
#
_cell.length_a   1.000
_cell.length_b   1.000
_cell.length_c   1.000
_cell.angle_alpha   90.00
_cell.angle_beta   90.00
_cell.angle_gamma   90.00
#
_symmetry.space_group_name_H-M   'P 1'
#
loop_
_entity.id
_entity.type
_entity.pdbx_description
1 polymer ?
#
loop_
_entity_poly.entity_id
_entity_poly.type
_entity_poly.pdbx_seq_one_letter_code
_entity_poly.pdbx_strand_id
1 'polypeptide(L)'
;MEIFQKVISVLAFLSIGFSLAEVYLTMNPIWKRKHERVVAESQSVTGNLLSFTIGTIFAINSLFTKEYVSFIDNILFNGLAFFYILVGMSLWVPGERKKGFWTLIKEALNFETKAAGD
;
A
#
# COMPACT_ATOMS: atom_id res chain seq x y z
N MET A 1 -2.09 -5.90 -36.76
CA MET A 1 -1.29 -5.25 -35.70
C MET A 1 -2.08 -4.16 -35.00
N GLU A 2 -2.68 -3.20 -35.72
CA GLU A 2 -3.39 -2.06 -35.10
C GLU A 2 -4.63 -2.43 -34.28
N ILE A 3 -5.46 -3.36 -34.79
CA ILE A 3 -6.67 -3.81 -34.05
C ILE A 3 -6.28 -4.46 -32.72
N PHE A 4 -5.23 -5.28 -32.72
CA PHE A 4 -4.73 -5.95 -31.53
C PHE A 4 -4.23 -4.95 -30.47
N GLN A 5 -3.44 -3.95 -30.89
CA GLN A 5 -2.98 -2.87 -30.01
C GLN A 5 -4.14 -2.06 -29.43
N LYS A 6 -5.16 -1.77 -30.24
CA LYS A 6 -6.36 -1.05 -29.81
C LYS A 6 -7.16 -1.84 -28.76
N VAL A 7 -7.31 -3.14 -28.97
CA VAL A 7 -7.96 -4.02 -27.99
C VAL A 7 -7.19 -4.06 -26.67
N ILE A 8 -5.87 -4.24 -26.72
CA ILE A 8 -5.03 -4.21 -25.51
C ILE A 8 -5.13 -2.86 -24.79
N SER A 9 -5.11 -1.75 -25.52
CA SER A 9 -5.21 -0.42 -24.92
C SER A 9 -6.54 -0.20 -24.18
N VAL A 10 -7.66 -0.70 -24.72
CA VAL A 10 -8.96 -0.66 -24.04
C VAL A 10 -8.95 -1.54 -22.79
N LEU A 11 -8.39 -2.75 -22.87
CA LEU A 11 -8.28 -3.65 -21.73
C LEU A 11 -7.40 -3.06 -20.61
N ALA A 12 -6.28 -2.43 -20.98
CA ALA A 12 -5.39 -1.74 -20.05
C ALA A 12 -6.09 -0.53 -19.40
N PHE A 13 -6.93 0.20 -20.13
CA PHE A 13 -7.72 1.26 -19.52
C PHE A 13 -8.76 0.70 -18.53
N LEU A 14 -9.44 -0.39 -18.89
CA LEU A 14 -10.41 -1.05 -18.01
C LEU A 14 -9.75 -1.65 -16.76
N SER A 15 -8.48 -2.07 -16.84
CA SER A 15 -7.76 -2.62 -15.69
C SER A 15 -7.67 -1.64 -14.53
N ILE A 16 -7.58 -0.33 -14.80
CA ILE A 16 -7.59 0.70 -13.76
C ILE A 16 -8.86 0.60 -12.89
N GLY A 17 -10.02 0.33 -13.51
CA GLY A 17 -11.27 0.15 -12.78
C GLY A 17 -11.23 -1.08 -11.86
N PHE A 18 -10.62 -2.16 -12.32
CA PHE A 18 -10.41 -3.36 -11.50
C PHE A 18 -9.41 -3.10 -10.37
N SER A 19 -8.30 -2.41 -10.63
CA SER A 19 -7.32 -2.03 -9.61
C SER A 19 -7.92 -1.12 -8.53
N LEU A 20 -8.77 -0.16 -8.92
CA LEU A 20 -9.52 0.67 -7.97
C LEU A 20 -10.43 -0.18 -7.07
N ALA A 21 -11.15 -1.13 -7.67
CA ALA A 21 -12.01 -2.04 -6.92
C ALA A 21 -11.19 -2.95 -5.99
N GLU A 22 -10.06 -3.46 -6.46
CA GLU A 22 -9.15 -4.29 -5.68
C GLU A 22 -8.61 -3.53 -4.47
N VAL A 23 -8.06 -2.32 -4.67
CA VAL A 23 -7.58 -1.46 -3.58
C VAL A 23 -8.67 -1.19 -2.57
N TYR A 24 -9.89 -0.85 -3.01
CA TYR A 24 -11.02 -0.63 -2.12
C TYR A 24 -11.37 -1.90 -1.31
N LEU A 25 -11.53 -3.04 -1.98
CA LEU A 25 -11.93 -4.30 -1.35
C LEU A 25 -10.88 -4.82 -0.39
N THR A 26 -9.60 -4.56 -0.65
CA THR A 26 -8.48 -4.98 0.19
C THR A 26 -8.30 -4.04 1.38
N MET A 27 -8.49 -2.73 1.18
CA MET A 27 -8.40 -1.71 2.23
C MET A 27 -9.59 -1.75 3.20
N ASN A 28 -10.81 -1.97 2.69
CA ASN A 28 -12.05 -1.82 3.46
C ASN A 28 -12.15 -2.73 4.72
N PRO A 29 -11.84 -4.03 4.66
CA PRO A 29 -11.86 -4.90 5.85
C PRO A 29 -10.89 -4.41 6.94
N ILE A 30 -9.68 -3.99 6.54
CA ILE A 30 -8.65 -3.50 7.45
C ILE A 30 -9.05 -2.14 8.02
N TRP A 31 -9.61 -1.25 7.21
CA TRP A 31 -10.10 0.05 7.68
C TRP A 31 -11.12 -0.08 8.82
N LYS A 32 -12.03 -1.04 8.72
CA LYS A 32 -13.05 -1.28 9.77
C LYS A 32 -12.41 -1.77 11.08
N ARG A 33 -11.30 -2.51 10.99
CA ARG A 33 -10.66 -3.20 12.13
C ARG A 33 -9.33 -2.59 12.56
N LYS A 34 -8.88 -1.48 11.97
CA LYS A 34 -7.60 -0.80 12.25
C LYS A 34 -7.36 -0.39 13.70
N HIS A 35 -8.39 -0.44 14.55
CA HIS A 35 -8.32 -0.16 15.98
C HIS A 35 -7.92 -1.40 16.80
N GLU A 36 -8.04 -2.59 16.24
CA GLU A 36 -7.63 -3.85 16.85
C GLU A 36 -6.11 -3.99 16.80
N ARG A 37 -5.47 -4.18 17.95
CA ARG A 37 -4.01 -4.31 18.05
C ARG A 37 -3.46 -5.45 17.21
N VAL A 38 -4.15 -6.59 17.21
CA VAL A 38 -3.78 -7.78 16.41
C VAL A 38 -3.73 -7.47 14.90
N VAL A 39 -4.62 -6.60 14.40
CA VAL A 39 -4.64 -6.23 12.97
C VAL A 39 -3.49 -5.29 12.62
N ALA A 40 -3.13 -4.39 13.53
CA ALA A 40 -1.97 -3.52 13.35
C ALA A 40 -0.67 -4.34 13.39
N GLU A 41 -0.49 -5.17 14.41
CA GLU A 41 0.70 -6.01 14.60
C GLU A 41 0.86 -7.09 13.52
N SER A 42 -0.20 -7.44 12.78
CA SER A 42 -0.10 -8.38 11.65
C SER A 42 0.38 -7.74 10.35
N GLN A 43 0.50 -6.41 10.27
CA GLN A 43 1.01 -5.75 9.06
C GLN A 43 2.53 -5.65 9.11
N SER A 44 3.23 -6.07 8.06
CA SER A 44 4.66 -5.78 7.93
C SER A 44 4.86 -4.35 7.41
N VAL A 45 5.08 -3.40 8.32
CA VAL A 45 5.57 -2.05 8.04
C VAL A 45 6.83 -2.10 7.18
N THR A 46 7.79 -2.99 7.46
CA THR A 46 9.02 -3.08 6.65
C THR A 46 8.72 -3.53 5.23
N GLY A 47 7.92 -4.58 5.05
CA GLY A 47 7.52 -5.08 3.73
C GLY A 47 6.70 -4.04 2.94
N ASN A 48 5.81 -3.33 3.62
CA ASN A 48 5.03 -2.27 2.99
C ASN A 48 5.88 -1.03 2.64
N LEU A 49 6.89 -0.68 3.45
CA LEU A 49 7.87 0.37 3.14
C LEU A 49 8.68 0.04 1.89
N LEU A 50 9.14 -1.21 1.76
CA LEU A 50 9.82 -1.68 0.56
C LEU A 50 8.88 -1.59 -0.67
N SER A 51 7.65 -2.08 -0.53
CA SER A 51 6.64 -2.03 -1.59
C SER A 51 6.35 -0.59 -2.03
N PHE A 52 6.18 0.32 -1.07
CA PHE A 52 5.96 1.74 -1.34
C PHE A 52 7.16 2.39 -2.05
N THR A 53 8.38 2.06 -1.62
CA THR A 53 9.60 2.60 -2.23
C THR A 53 9.75 2.13 -3.68
N ILE A 54 9.59 0.83 -3.92
CA ILE A 54 9.67 0.22 -5.25
C ILE A 54 8.58 0.80 -6.15
N GLY A 55 7.32 0.80 -5.70
CA GLY A 55 6.20 1.33 -6.47
C GLY A 55 6.33 2.83 -6.76
N THR A 56 6.97 3.61 -5.87
CA THR A 56 7.25 5.04 -6.12
C THR A 56 8.27 5.21 -7.26
N ILE A 57 9.34 4.40 -7.28
CA ILE A 57 10.32 4.41 -8.37
C ILE A 57 9.64 4.06 -9.70
N PHE A 58 8.79 3.03 -9.71
CA PHE A 58 8.03 2.64 -10.90
C PHE A 58 7.04 3.71 -11.37
N ALA A 59 6.32 4.36 -10.44
CA ALA A 59 5.43 5.47 -10.80
C ALA A 59 6.20 6.60 -11.48
N ILE A 60 7.35 7.01 -10.91
CA ILE A 60 8.19 8.06 -11.52
C ILE A 60 8.67 7.63 -12.92
N ASN A 61 9.13 6.38 -13.07
CA ASN A 61 9.55 5.87 -14.37
C ASN A 61 8.41 5.89 -15.41
N SER A 62 7.22 5.40 -15.05
CA SER A 62 6.05 5.39 -15.94
C SER A 62 5.58 6.79 -16.32
N LEU A 63 5.78 7.80 -15.46
CA LEU A 63 5.51 9.19 -15.80
C LEU A 63 6.47 9.68 -16.90
N PHE A 64 7.75 9.34 -16.82
CA PHE A 64 8.75 9.71 -17.83
C PHE A 64 8.57 8.96 -19.16
N THR A 65 8.15 7.70 -19.12
CA THR A 65 7.87 6.90 -20.33
C THR A 65 6.48 7.17 -20.93
N LYS A 66 5.66 8.03 -20.29
CA LYS A 66 4.28 8.36 -20.67
C LYS A 66 3.33 7.16 -20.65
N GLU A 67 3.63 6.17 -19.81
CA GLU A 67 2.78 5.00 -19.57
C GLU A 67 1.73 5.32 -18.50
N TYR A 68 0.73 6.13 -18.85
CA TYR A 68 -0.22 6.68 -17.89
C TYR A 68 -1.06 5.61 -17.15
N VAL A 69 -1.37 4.49 -17.81
CA VAL A 69 -2.08 3.38 -17.16
C VAL A 69 -1.25 2.80 -16.01
N SER A 70 0.01 2.45 -16.31
CA SER A 70 0.95 1.94 -15.30
C SER A 70 1.21 2.97 -14.19
N PHE A 71 1.33 4.24 -14.55
CA PHE A 71 1.49 5.32 -13.58
C PHE A 71 0.31 5.36 -12.58
N ILE A 72 -0.92 5.37 -13.08
CA ILE A 72 -2.12 5.39 -12.23
C ILE A 72 -2.15 4.16 -11.33
N ASP A 73 -1.87 2.98 -11.88
CA ASP A 73 -1.89 1.72 -11.14
C ASP A 73 -0.87 1.72 -10.00
N ASN A 74 0.37 2.12 -10.28
CA ASN A 74 1.40 2.25 -9.25
C ASN A 74 1.03 3.26 -8.16
N ILE A 75 0.36 4.36 -8.50
CA ILE A 75 -0.13 5.33 -7.51
C ILE A 75 -1.20 4.71 -6.60
N LEU A 76 -2.13 3.92 -7.16
CA LEU A 76 -3.15 3.23 -6.37
C LEU A 76 -2.54 2.25 -5.37
N PHE A 77 -1.62 1.39 -5.83
CA PHE A 77 -0.96 0.41 -4.96
C PHE A 77 0.02 1.05 -3.97
N ASN A 78 0.67 2.17 -4.32
CA ASN A 78 1.44 2.95 -3.35
C ASN A 78 0.54 3.54 -2.26
N GLY A 79 -0.65 4.03 -2.63
CA GLY A 79 -1.65 4.49 -1.67
C GLY A 79 -2.07 3.39 -0.71
N LEU A 80 -2.25 2.17 -1.22
CA LEU A 80 -2.57 0.99 -0.43
C LEU A 80 -1.42 0.59 0.52
N ALA A 81 -0.19 0.54 0.01
CA ALA A 81 1.00 0.24 0.82
C ALA A 81 1.20 1.29 1.93
N PHE A 82 1.01 2.57 1.60
CA PHE A 82 1.05 3.65 2.56
C PHE A 82 -0.03 3.50 3.63
N PHE A 83 -1.25 3.15 3.24
CA PHE A 83 -2.31 2.84 4.19
C PHE A 83 -1.91 1.71 5.16
N TYR A 84 -1.32 0.62 4.67
CA TYR A 84 -0.88 -0.47 5.55
C TYR A 84 0.29 -0.10 6.46
N ILE A 85 1.21 0.75 6.01
CA ILE A 85 2.24 1.33 6.89
C ILE A 85 1.59 2.07 8.05
N LEU A 86 0.61 2.94 7.77
CA LEU A 86 -0.12 3.68 8.82
C LEU A 86 -0.82 2.74 9.81
N VAL A 87 -1.41 1.65 9.31
CA VAL A 87 -2.10 0.67 10.15
C VAL A 87 -1.09 -0.10 11.01
N GLY A 88 0.02 -0.56 10.42
CA GLY A 88 1.06 -1.31 11.13
C GLY A 88 1.76 -0.50 12.23
N MET A 89 1.86 0.82 12.04
CA MET A 89 2.29 1.75 13.08
C MET A 89 1.32 1.90 14.26
N SER A 90 0.19 1.16 14.28
CA SER A 90 -0.79 1.22 15.36
C SER A 90 -1.40 2.60 15.60
N LEU A 91 -1.41 3.47 14.57
CA LEU A 91 -1.83 4.87 14.67
C LEU A 91 -3.27 5.03 15.19
N TRP A 92 -4.12 4.05 14.94
CA TRP A 92 -5.53 4.06 15.33
C TRP A 92 -5.85 3.24 16.58
N VAL A 93 -4.88 2.50 17.13
CA VAL A 93 -5.06 1.60 18.28
C VAL A 93 -5.24 2.44 19.56
N PRO A 94 -6.28 2.19 20.37
CA PRO A 94 -6.48 2.88 21.65
C PRO A 94 -5.26 2.68 22.59
N GLY A 95 -4.81 3.74 23.26
CA GLY A 95 -3.62 3.72 24.12
C GLY A 95 -2.34 4.18 23.41
N GLU A 96 -2.21 3.90 22.11
CA GLU A 96 -1.05 4.29 21.29
C GLU A 96 -1.18 5.71 20.70
N ARG A 97 -2.42 6.24 20.61
CA ARG A 97 -2.74 7.57 20.02
C ARG A 97 -2.03 8.77 20.66
N LYS A 98 -1.48 8.63 21.87
CA LYS A 98 -0.76 9.72 22.56
C LYS A 98 0.74 9.74 22.21
N LYS A 99 1.25 8.71 21.53
CA LYS A 99 2.66 8.63 21.15
C LYS A 99 2.92 9.43 19.88
N GLY A 100 4.13 9.97 19.76
CA GLY A 100 4.57 10.69 18.56
C GLY A 100 4.73 9.74 17.36
N PHE A 101 4.55 10.29 16.15
CA PHE A 101 4.65 9.54 14.89
C PHE A 101 5.96 8.74 14.75
N TRP A 102 7.10 9.35 15.09
CA TRP A 102 8.41 8.69 15.06
C TRP A 102 8.57 7.58 16.10
N THR A 103 7.88 7.67 17.23
CA THR A 103 7.88 6.63 18.27
C THR A 103 7.14 5.40 17.75
N LEU A 104 5.97 5.60 17.12
CA LEU A 104 5.18 4.52 16.53
C LEU A 104 5.92 3.77 15.41
N ILE A 105 6.66 4.50 14.55
CA ILE A 105 7.54 3.87 13.53
C ILE A 105 8.57 2.96 14.20
N LYS A 106 9.30 3.48 15.19
CA LYS A 106 10.37 2.73 15.86
C LYS A 106 9.82 1.50 16.57
N GLU A 107 8.67 1.63 17.24
CA GLU A 107 8.03 0.51 17.93
C GLU A 107 7.57 -0.58 16.96
N ALA A 108 6.96 -0.21 15.83
CA ALA A 108 6.54 -1.17 14.81
C ALA A 108 7.73 -1.93 14.20
N LEU A 109 8.82 -1.23 13.86
CA LEU A 109 10.03 -1.87 13.33
C LEU A 109 10.71 -2.79 14.36
N ASN A 110 10.76 -2.37 15.62
CA ASN A 110 11.31 -3.19 16.71
C ASN A 110 10.46 -4.44 16.96
N PHE A 111 9.13 -4.33 16.85
CA PHE A 111 8.21 -5.45 17.01
C PHE A 111 8.39 -6.48 15.91
N GLU A 112 8.44 -6.04 14.65
CA GLU A 112 8.71 -6.94 13.51
C GLU A 112 10.05 -7.65 13.63
N THR A 113 11.10 -6.93 14.04
CA THR A 113 12.43 -7.51 14.21
C THR A 113 12.42 -8.62 15.27
N LYS A 114 11.66 -8.44 16.35
CA LYS A 114 11.50 -9.48 17.38
C LYS A 114 10.70 -10.67 16.85
N ALA A 115 9.61 -10.43 16.14
CA ALA A 115 8.77 -11.48 15.57
C ALA A 115 9.46 -12.29 14.46
N ALA A 116 10.47 -11.73 13.79
CA ALA A 116 11.27 -12.43 12.78
C ALA A 116 12.41 -13.30 13.36
N GLY A 117 12.72 -13.12 14.65
CA GLY A 117 13.77 -13.87 15.37
C GLY A 117 13.27 -15.05 16.20
N ASP A 118 11.95 -15.17 16.37
CA ASP A 118 11.26 -16.32 16.98
C ASP A 118 10.90 -17.36 15.90
#